data_AF-A0A4R2ZGU5-F1
#
_entry.id   AF-A0A4R2ZGU5-F1
#
_cell.length_a   1.000
_cell.length_b   1.000
_cell.length_c   1.000
_cell.angle_alpha   90.00
_cell.angle_beta   90.00
_cell.angle_gamma   90.00
#
_symmetry.space_group_name_H-M   'P 1'
#
loop_
_entity.id
_entity.type
_entity.pdbx_description
1 polymer ?
#
loop_
_entity_poly.entity_id
_entity_poly.type
_entity_poly.pdbx_seq_one_letter_code
_entity_poly.pdbx_strand_id
1 'polypeptide(L)'
;MDKLFFVIFNSYYKDNEFKNDNPPLTVGGLFTAMFFGIYMFFCYSYIYYIDIDARQGPSKAFGYIIALLSFITTYVVFFWNKRYMNIYEKYKDNALLRKKSIKFLCFFLIFSLIVCPMFIILIRNKLVFGNWI
;
A
#
# COMPACT_ATOMS: atom_id res chain seq x y z
N MET A 1 -4.61 2.71 -10.15
CA MET A 1 -3.25 2.78 -9.58
C MET A 1 -2.49 4.01 -10.06
N ASP A 2 -2.36 4.25 -11.37
CA ASP A 2 -1.61 5.41 -11.90
C ASP A 2 -2.08 6.77 -11.37
N LYS A 3 -3.40 7.03 -11.34
CA LYS A 3 -3.94 8.28 -10.77
C LYS A 3 -3.64 8.40 -9.26
N LEU A 4 -3.74 7.30 -8.52
CA LEU A 4 -3.43 7.28 -7.09
C LEU A 4 -1.95 7.58 -6.87
N PHE A 5 -1.08 6.92 -7.63
CA PHE A 5 0.36 7.17 -7.61
C PHE A 5 0.67 8.63 -7.93
N PHE A 6 0.07 9.18 -8.99
CA PHE A 6 0.24 10.59 -9.36
C PHE A 6 -0.15 11.53 -8.21
N VAL A 7 -1.31 11.33 -7.57
CA VAL A 7 -1.78 12.22 -6.50
C VAL A 7 -0.82 12.24 -5.31
N ILE A 8 -0.29 11.07 -4.93
CA ILE A 8 0.68 10.96 -3.84
C ILE A 8 2.02 11.55 -4.26
N PHE A 9 2.53 11.18 -5.44
CA PHE A 9 3.79 11.69 -6.00
C PHE A 9 3.79 13.22 -6.13
N ASN A 10 2.73 13.79 -6.69
CA ASN A 10 2.50 15.23 -6.81
C ASN A 10 2.24 15.94 -5.46
N SER A 11 2.17 15.21 -4.35
CA SER A 11 2.12 15.81 -3.02
C SER A 11 3.52 16.00 -2.43
N TYR A 12 4.51 15.26 -2.92
CA TYR A 12 5.93 15.44 -2.60
C TYR A 12 6.65 16.40 -3.56
N TYR A 13 6.02 16.72 -4.69
CA TYR A 13 6.40 17.82 -5.58
C TYR A 13 5.69 19.10 -5.13
N LYS A 14 6.44 20.15 -4.77
CA LYS A 14 5.84 21.45 -4.44
C LYS A 14 6.63 22.57 -5.12
N ASP A 15 5.96 23.41 -5.90
CA ASP A 15 6.54 24.62 -6.48
C ASP A 15 7.79 24.36 -7.37
N ASN A 16 7.73 23.32 -8.21
CA ASN A 16 8.84 22.84 -9.08
C ASN A 16 10.11 22.40 -8.33
N GLU A 17 10.12 22.41 -7.01
CA GLU A 17 11.23 21.97 -6.18
C GLU A 17 10.86 20.76 -5.31
N PHE A 18 11.86 19.93 -5.05
CA PHE A 18 11.71 18.78 -4.19
C PHE A 18 11.79 19.20 -2.73
N LYS A 19 10.70 19.02 -1.98
CA LYS A 19 10.66 19.36 -0.55
C LYS A 19 11.56 18.47 0.34
N ASN A 20 12.06 17.35 -0.17
CA ASN A 20 13.00 16.41 0.46
C ASN A 20 13.50 15.38 -0.58
N ASP A 21 14.67 14.80 -0.32
CA ASP A 21 15.37 13.81 -1.15
C ASP A 21 14.50 12.65 -1.68
N ASN A 22 14.68 12.33 -2.97
CA ASN A 22 14.11 11.19 -3.70
C ASN A 22 12.61 10.86 -3.44
N PRO A 23 11.66 11.71 -3.90
CA PRO A 23 10.23 11.39 -3.87
C PRO A 23 9.82 10.07 -4.52
N PRO A 24 10.44 9.62 -5.64
CA PRO A 24 10.11 8.31 -6.19
C PRO A 24 10.31 7.21 -5.14
N LEU A 25 11.40 7.24 -4.36
CA LEU A 25 11.67 6.24 -3.33
C LEU A 25 10.61 6.26 -2.22
N THR A 26 10.28 7.45 -1.71
CA THR A 26 9.29 7.62 -0.63
C THR A 26 7.92 7.12 -1.05
N VAL A 27 7.47 7.51 -2.24
CA VAL A 27 6.18 7.08 -2.79
C VAL A 27 6.22 5.57 -3.07
N GLY A 28 7.34 5.06 -3.59
CA GLY A 28 7.57 3.63 -3.75
C GLY A 28 7.40 2.87 -2.43
N GLY A 29 8.01 3.35 -1.35
CA GLY A 29 7.87 2.76 -0.02
C GLY A 29 6.41 2.68 0.46
N LEU A 30 5.63 3.76 0.26
CA LEU A 30 4.20 3.77 0.59
C LEU A 30 3.41 2.72 -0.21
N PHE A 31 3.67 2.61 -1.52
CA PHE A 31 3.00 1.60 -2.34
C PHE A 31 3.45 0.18 -2.01
N THR A 32 4.72 -0.03 -1.67
CA THR A 32 5.21 -1.33 -1.17
C THR A 32 4.49 -1.72 0.11
N ALA A 33 4.38 -0.81 1.08
CA ALA A 33 3.66 -1.06 2.33
C ALA A 33 2.16 -1.35 2.07
N MET A 34 1.56 -0.64 1.12
CA MET A 34 0.17 -0.86 0.73
C MET A 34 -0.03 -2.24 0.08
N PHE A 35 0.81 -2.64 -0.87
CA PHE A 35 0.72 -3.98 -1.47
C PHE A 35 0.98 -5.08 -0.43
N PHE A 36 1.93 -4.87 0.48
CA PHE A 36 2.16 -5.77 1.61
C PHE A 36 0.89 -5.91 2.45
N GLY A 37 0.25 -4.79 2.79
CA GLY A 37 -0.99 -4.78 3.56
C GLY A 37 -2.11 -5.54 2.86
N ILE A 38 -2.29 -5.32 1.55
CA ILE A 38 -3.26 -6.04 0.70
C ILE A 38 -2.98 -7.54 0.67
N TYR A 39 -1.73 -7.95 0.43
CA TYR A 39 -1.36 -9.36 0.38
C TYR A 39 -1.54 -10.06 1.73
N MET A 40 -1.18 -9.39 2.83
CA MET A 40 -1.43 -9.88 4.18
C MET A 40 -2.93 -10.01 4.47
N PHE A 41 -3.74 -9.04 4.05
CA PHE A 41 -5.19 -9.10 4.20
C PHE A 41 -5.78 -10.32 3.51
N PHE A 42 -5.40 -10.59 2.26
CA PHE A 42 -5.87 -11.78 1.53
C PHE A 42 -5.37 -13.07 2.18
N CYS A 43 -4.11 -13.10 2.63
CA CYS A 43 -3.56 -14.27 3.32
C CYS A 43 -4.34 -14.60 4.60
N TYR A 44 -4.57 -13.62 5.47
CA TYR A 44 -5.33 -13.85 6.70
C TYR A 44 -6.80 -14.16 6.44
N SER A 45 -7.42 -13.53 5.43
CA SER A 45 -8.80 -13.84 5.03
C SER A 45 -8.92 -15.28 4.54
N TYR A 46 -7.94 -15.77 3.79
CA TYR A 46 -7.90 -17.15 3.31
C TYR A 46 -7.71 -18.15 4.44
N ILE A 47 -6.78 -17.89 5.37
CA ILE A 47 -6.59 -18.72 6.58
C ILE A 47 -7.89 -18.77 7.38
N TYR A 48 -8.51 -17.62 7.63
CA TYR A 48 -9.77 -17.52 8.34
C TYR A 48 -10.91 -18.30 7.65
N TYR A 49 -10.94 -18.30 6.32
CA TYR A 49 -11.94 -19.03 5.54
C TYR A 49 -11.77 -20.55 5.60
N ILE A 50 -10.53 -21.05 5.57
CA ILE A 50 -10.27 -22.50 5.51
C ILE A 50 -10.33 -23.15 6.89
N ASP A 51 -9.80 -22.48 7.91
CA ASP A 51 -9.71 -23.06 9.24
C ASP A 51 -9.80 -21.94 10.28
N ILE A 52 -11.02 -21.72 10.76
CA ILE A 52 -11.32 -20.68 11.74
C ILE A 52 -10.61 -20.94 13.08
N ASP A 53 -10.27 -22.20 13.37
CA ASP A 53 -9.60 -22.63 14.60
C ASP A 53 -8.07 -22.67 14.44
N ALA A 54 -7.55 -22.34 13.25
CA ALA A 54 -6.12 -22.29 12.98
C ALA A 54 -5.43 -21.29 13.92
N ARG A 55 -4.81 -21.82 14.98
CA ARG A 55 -4.04 -21.05 15.96
C ARG A 55 -2.79 -20.41 15.37
N GLN A 56 -2.31 -20.91 14.24
CA GLN A 56 -1.08 -20.40 13.62
C GLN A 56 -1.42 -19.47 12.45
N GLY A 57 -0.86 -18.26 12.49
CA GLY A 57 -0.87 -17.34 11.36
C GLY A 57 0.17 -17.76 10.29
N PRO A 58 0.37 -16.95 9.24
CA PRO A 58 1.41 -17.22 8.26
C PRO A 58 2.80 -17.32 8.92
N SER A 59 3.63 -18.22 8.42
CA SER A 59 5.00 -18.37 8.91
C SER A 59 5.83 -17.11 8.63
N LYS A 60 6.89 -16.88 9.42
CA LYS A 60 7.82 -15.76 9.20
C LYS A 60 8.42 -15.78 7.79
N ALA A 61 8.75 -16.98 7.29
CA ALA A 61 9.25 -17.17 5.93
C ALA A 61 8.24 -16.69 4.88
N PHE A 62 6.96 -17.01 5.07
CA PHE A 62 5.89 -16.53 4.19
C PHE A 62 5.75 -15.00 4.24
N GLY A 63 5.90 -14.40 5.42
CA GLY A 63 5.94 -12.94 5.58
C GLY A 63 7.06 -12.28 4.76
N TYR A 64 8.27 -12.86 4.75
CA TYR A 64 9.37 -12.35 3.92
C TYR A 64 9.10 -12.51 2.42
N ILE A 65 8.47 -13.60 2.00
CA ILE A 65 8.06 -13.81 0.60
C ILE A 65 7.04 -12.74 0.18
N ILE A 66 6.04 -12.44 1.02
CA ILE A 66 5.06 -11.37 0.76
C ILE A 66 5.76 -10.00 0.67
N ALA A 67 6.71 -9.72 1.56
CA ALA A 67 7.48 -8.48 1.51
C ALA A 67 8.23 -8.35 0.18
N LEU A 68 8.96 -9.40 -0.23
CA LEU A 68 9.67 -9.44 -1.51
C LEU A 68 8.72 -9.25 -2.70
N LEU A 69 7.59 -9.96 -2.71
CA LEU A 69 6.56 -9.80 -3.75
C LEU A 69 6.02 -8.37 -3.79
N SER A 70 5.84 -7.72 -2.65
CA SER A 70 5.35 -6.34 -2.58
C SER A 70 6.36 -5.35 -3.18
N PHE A 71 7.65 -5.58 -2.95
CA PHE A 71 8.72 -4.80 -3.59
C PHE A 71 8.74 -5.00 -5.10
N ILE A 72 8.69 -6.26 -5.56
CA ILE A 72 8.68 -6.61 -6.99
C ILE A 72 7.46 -5.98 -7.67
N THR A 73 6.27 -6.14 -7.10
CA THR A 73 5.03 -5.57 -7.65
C THR A 73 5.14 -4.05 -7.74
N THR A 74 5.63 -3.38 -6.70
CA THR A 74 5.82 -1.92 -6.72
C THR A 74 6.79 -1.51 -7.82
N TYR A 75 7.92 -2.20 -7.95
CA TYR A 75 8.91 -1.93 -8.97
C TYR A 75 8.34 -2.11 -10.38
N VAL A 76 7.69 -3.24 -10.66
CA VAL A 76 7.09 -3.55 -11.97
C VAL A 76 5.98 -2.55 -12.33
N VAL A 77 5.14 -2.19 -11.36
CA VAL A 77 3.98 -1.32 -11.62
C VAL A 77 4.38 0.14 -11.85
N PHE A 78 5.37 0.66 -11.12
CA PHE A 78 5.67 2.10 -11.12
C PHE A 78 7.09 2.47 -11.59
N PHE A 79 8.10 1.61 -11.42
CA PHE A 79 9.50 1.96 -11.67
C PHE A 79 10.06 1.34 -12.94
N TRP A 80 9.52 0.21 -13.39
CA TRP A 80 9.92 -0.44 -14.63
C TRP A 80 9.85 0.55 -15.80
N ASN A 81 10.93 0.64 -16.57
CA ASN A 81 11.08 1.58 -17.68
C ASN A 81 10.73 3.04 -17.33
N LYS A 82 11.03 3.48 -16.09
CA LYS A 82 10.75 4.84 -15.60
C LYS A 82 9.27 5.22 -15.71
N ARG A 83 8.35 4.26 -15.60
CA ARG A 83 6.90 4.47 -15.75
C ARG A 83 6.32 5.59 -14.86
N TYR A 84 6.90 5.83 -13.69
CA TYR A 84 6.52 6.94 -12.80
C TYR A 84 6.59 8.31 -13.49
N MET A 85 7.57 8.53 -14.39
CA MET A 85 7.67 9.77 -15.17
C MET A 85 6.51 9.87 -16.17
N ASN A 86 6.19 8.77 -16.88
CA ASN A 86 5.06 8.73 -17.80
C ASN A 86 3.73 8.99 -17.10
N ILE A 87 3.56 8.47 -15.87
CA ILE A 87 2.39 8.74 -15.04
C ILE A 87 2.33 10.22 -14.66
N TYR A 88 3.45 10.83 -14.26
CA TYR A 88 3.50 12.25 -13.93
C TYR A 88 3.11 13.12 -15.12
N GLU A 89 3.78 12.94 -16.26
CA GLU A 89 3.53 13.71 -17.48
C GLU A 89 2.08 13.60 -17.97
N LYS A 90 1.48 12.40 -17.86
CA LYS A 90 0.10 12.18 -18.29
C LYS A 90 -0.95 12.92 -17.45
N TYR A 91 -0.68 13.16 -16.16
CA TYR A 91 -1.68 13.69 -15.23
C TYR A 91 -1.34 15.05 -14.64
N LYS A 92 -0.16 15.61 -14.92
CA LYS A 92 0.32 16.89 -14.35
C LYS A 92 -0.68 18.04 -14.52
N ASP A 93 -1.38 18.10 -15.65
CA ASP A 93 -2.32 19.17 -15.98
C ASP A 93 -3.76 18.91 -15.50
N ASN A 94 -4.02 17.75 -14.87
CA ASN A 94 -5.35 17.41 -14.40
C ASN A 94 -5.71 18.17 -13.12
N ALA A 95 -6.51 19.23 -13.26
CA ALA A 95 -6.93 20.09 -12.14
C ALA A 95 -7.66 19.34 -11.01
N LEU A 96 -8.44 18.29 -11.32
CA LEU A 96 -9.18 17.52 -10.33
C LEU A 96 -8.23 16.75 -9.41
N LEU A 97 -7.22 16.10 -9.98
CA LEU A 97 -6.24 15.31 -9.23
C LEU A 97 -5.32 16.16 -8.34
N ARG A 98 -5.25 17.48 -8.59
CA ARG A 98 -4.50 18.42 -7.74
C ARG A 98 -5.29 18.95 -6.54
N LYS A 99 -6.60 18.72 -6.47
CA LYS A 99 -7.46 19.20 -5.37
C LYS A 99 -7.03 18.60 -4.02
N LYS A 100 -7.05 19.43 -2.97
CA LYS A 100 -6.70 19.02 -1.60
C LYS A 100 -7.57 17.89 -1.06
N SER A 101 -8.87 17.89 -1.36
CA SER A 101 -9.80 16.83 -0.96
C SER A 101 -9.45 15.48 -1.57
N ILE A 102 -9.08 15.45 -2.86
CA ILE A 102 -8.65 14.23 -3.55
C ILE A 102 -7.33 13.72 -2.97
N LYS A 103 -6.37 14.61 -2.68
CA LYS A 103 -5.14 14.25 -1.98
C LYS A 103 -5.43 13.56 -0.64
N PHE A 104 -6.28 14.17 0.18
CA PHE A 104 -6.69 13.59 1.47
C PHE A 104 -7.31 12.21 1.31
N LEU A 105 -8.28 12.05 0.40
CA LEU A 105 -8.93 10.75 0.14
C LEU A 105 -7.92 9.69 -0.34
N CYS A 106 -6.99 10.06 -1.21
CA CYS A 106 -5.96 9.16 -1.71
C CYS A 106 -4.99 8.69 -0.61
N PHE A 107 -4.52 9.61 0.25
CA PHE A 107 -3.70 9.23 1.40
C PHE A 107 -4.48 8.37 2.39
N PHE A 108 -5.71 8.77 2.72
CA PHE A 108 -6.59 8.00 3.60
C PHE A 108 -6.82 6.58 3.10
N LEU A 109 -7.04 6.40 1.79
CA LEU A 109 -7.17 5.09 1.16
C LEU A 109 -5.91 4.24 1.33
N ILE A 110 -4.72 4.80 1.05
CA ILE A 110 -3.45 4.08 1.19
C ILE A 110 -3.24 3.65 2.64
N PHE A 111 -3.40 4.55 3.60
CA PHE A 111 -3.26 4.24 5.02
C PHE A 111 -4.28 3.18 5.46
N SER A 112 -5.53 3.29 5.01
CA SER A 112 -6.56 2.30 5.30
C SER A 112 -6.17 0.92 4.80
N LEU A 113 -5.62 0.81 3.59
CA LEU A 113 -5.16 -0.47 3.02
C LEU A 113 -3.91 -1.03 3.70
N ILE A 114 -3.03 -0.18 4.23
CA ILE A 114 -1.87 -0.61 5.03
C ILE A 114 -2.32 -1.19 6.38
N VAL A 115 -3.28 -0.55 7.04
CA VAL A 115 -3.72 -0.94 8.39
C VAL A 115 -4.80 -2.02 8.36
N CYS A 116 -5.56 -2.13 7.27
CA CYS A 116 -6.54 -3.17 6.96
C CYS A 116 -6.24 -4.59 7.49
N PRO A 117 -5.07 -5.21 7.19
CA PRO A 117 -4.75 -6.54 7.69
C PRO A 117 -4.69 -6.64 9.22
N MET A 118 -4.37 -5.54 9.92
CA MET A 118 -4.36 -5.54 11.39
C MET A 118 -5.76 -5.78 11.96
N PHE A 119 -6.81 -5.24 11.33
CA PHE A 119 -8.18 -5.48 11.76
C PHE A 119 -8.58 -6.96 11.65
N ILE A 120 -8.18 -7.64 10.56
CA ILE A 120 -8.43 -9.08 10.44
C ILE A 120 -7.66 -9.87 11.48
N ILE A 121 -6.40 -9.51 11.75
CA ILE A 121 -5.61 -10.16 12.81
C ILE A 121 -6.30 -10.01 14.16
N LEU A 122 -6.80 -8.81 14.51
CA LEU A 122 -7.52 -8.56 15.75
C LEU A 122 -8.80 -9.38 15.85
N ILE A 123 -9.60 -9.44 14.78
CA ILE A 123 -10.83 -10.25 14.73
C ILE A 123 -10.49 -11.73 14.91
N ARG A 124 -9.47 -12.23 14.20
CA ARG A 124 -8.99 -13.61 14.34
C ARG A 124 -8.55 -13.89 15.77
N ASN A 125 -7.73 -13.02 16.37
CA ASN A 125 -7.24 -13.24 17.74
C ASN A 125 -8.40 -13.31 18.73
N LYS A 126 -9.41 -12.43 18.57
CA LYS A 126 -10.60 -12.45 19.42
C LYS A 126 -11.38 -13.76 19.30
N LEU A 127 -11.50 -14.30 18.09
CA LEU A 127 -12.24 -15.54 17.82
C LEU A 127 -11.47 -16.79 18.26
N VAL A 128 -10.16 -16.85 18.02
CA VAL A 128 -9.32 -18.04 18.28
C VAL A 128 -8.80 -18.12 19.71
N PHE A 129 -8.40 -16.99 20.29
CA PHE A 129 -7.76 -16.93 21.61
C PHE A 129 -8.62 -16.25 22.68
N GLY A 130 -9.79 -15.70 22.30
CA GLY A 130 -10.68 -14.98 23.22
C GLY A 130 -10.21 -13.56 23.57
N ASN A 131 -9.00 -13.17 23.17
CA ASN A 131 -8.35 -11.89 23.49
C ASN A 131 -8.13 -11.05 22.23
N TRP A 132 -8.14 -9.72 22.38
CA TRP A 132 -7.92 -8.81 21.26
C TRP A 132 -6.45 -8.71 20.83
N ILE A 133 -5.50 -9.00 21.72
CA ILE A 133 -4.04 -8.97 21.47
C ILE A 133 -3.45 -10.31 21.90
#